data_AF-A0ABC8TD15-F1
#
_entry.id   AF-A0ABC8TD15-F1
#
_cell.length_a   1.000
_cell.length_b   1.000
_cell.length_c   1.000
_cell.angle_alpha   90.00
_cell.angle_beta   90.00
_cell.angle_gamma   90.00
#
_symmetry.space_group_name_H-M   'P 1'
#
loop_
_entity.id
_entity.type
_entity.pdbx_description
1 polymer ?
#
loop_
_entity_poly.entity_id
_entity_poly.type
_entity_poly.pdbx_seq_one_letter_code
_entity_poly.pdbx_strand_id
1 'polypeptide(L)'
;MTDNHGEKTSIEEKNINEENYQNEDGYVDNSLALVPLDLPKTADQILDPAILDSTVKEVLDALRHAKEKLQRSMDSRHMFTIASR
;
A
#
# COMPACT_ATOMS: atom_id res chain seq x y z
N MET A 1 44.23 -27.22 54.10
CA MET A 1 43.02 -26.92 54.90
C MET A 1 41.88 -27.61 54.21
N THR A 2 41.19 -28.49 54.94
CA THR A 2 40.12 -29.36 54.45
C THR A 2 38.77 -28.71 54.68
N ASP A 3 38.00 -28.53 53.62
CA ASP A 3 36.55 -28.69 53.65
C ASP A 3 36.11 -29.42 52.36
N ASN A 4 35.53 -30.58 52.61
CA ASN A 4 34.96 -31.50 51.65
C ASN A 4 33.51 -31.69 52.12
N HIS A 5 32.54 -31.22 51.35
CA HIS A 5 31.16 -31.69 51.30
C HIS A 5 30.52 -30.96 50.11
N GLY A 6 29.84 -31.58 49.18
CA GLY A 6 29.32 -32.92 49.10
C GLY A 6 28.24 -32.86 48.02
N GLU A 7 28.34 -33.76 47.06
CA GLU A 7 27.25 -34.57 46.53
C GLU A 7 25.90 -33.86 46.29
N LYS A 8 25.55 -33.67 45.02
CA LYS A 8 24.56 -34.51 44.32
C LYS A 8 23.11 -34.33 44.79
N THR A 9 22.34 -33.88 43.82
CA THR A 9 21.07 -34.47 43.35
C THR A 9 19.79 -34.19 44.12
N SER A 10 18.75 -34.16 43.28
CA SER A 10 17.39 -34.62 43.53
C SER A 10 16.45 -33.58 44.12
N ILE A 11 15.77 -32.92 43.16
CA ILE A 11 14.30 -32.89 43.05
C ILE A 11 13.62 -33.29 44.36
N GLU A 12 13.19 -32.29 45.11
CA GLU A 12 12.15 -32.46 46.09
C GLU A 12 10.83 -32.06 45.41
N GLU A 13 10.19 -33.06 44.79
CA GLU A 13 8.76 -33.02 44.59
C GLU A 13 8.11 -32.98 45.98
N LYS A 14 7.45 -31.88 46.34
CA LYS A 14 6.22 -32.03 47.09
C LYS A 14 5.28 -30.83 47.04
N ASN A 15 4.03 -31.22 46.85
CA ASN A 15 2.80 -30.56 47.26
C ASN A 15 2.33 -29.40 46.39
N ILE A 16 1.49 -29.82 45.45
CA ILE A 16 0.30 -29.12 44.98
C ILE A 16 -0.44 -28.57 46.20
N ASN A 17 -0.16 -27.33 46.59
CA ASN A 17 -1.06 -26.56 47.43
C ASN A 17 -1.96 -25.77 46.48
N GLU A 18 -3.15 -26.32 46.25
CA GLU A 18 -4.28 -25.70 45.56
C GLU A 18 -4.78 -24.45 46.30
N GLU A 19 -3.97 -23.43 46.57
CA GLU A 19 -4.51 -22.16 47.05
C GLU A 19 -3.72 -20.96 46.49
N ASN A 20 -4.41 -20.23 45.61
CA ASN A 20 -4.25 -18.81 45.35
C ASN A 20 -3.06 -18.36 44.47
N TYR A 21 -3.15 -18.67 43.17
CA TYR A 21 -2.74 -17.71 42.15
C TYR A 21 -3.97 -17.35 41.33
N GLN A 22 -4.48 -16.15 41.58
CA GLN A 22 -5.31 -15.40 40.65
C GLN A 22 -4.51 -15.25 39.35
N ASN A 23 -4.56 -16.27 38.50
CA ASN A 23 -4.12 -16.12 37.13
C ASN A 23 -5.20 -15.28 36.46
N GLU A 24 -4.85 -14.01 36.32
CA GLU A 24 -5.38 -13.00 35.42
C GLU A 24 -5.39 -13.52 33.96
N ASP A 25 -6.11 -14.61 33.74
CA ASP A 25 -6.21 -15.31 32.47
C ASP A 25 -7.18 -14.56 31.58
N GLY A 26 -6.62 -13.63 30.81
CA GLY A 26 -7.18 -13.19 29.54
C GLY A 26 -8.05 -11.95 29.59
N TYR A 27 -7.53 -10.83 30.11
CA TYR A 27 -8.07 -9.53 29.72
C TYR A 27 -7.82 -9.32 28.21
N VAL A 28 -8.78 -9.76 27.38
CA VAL A 28 -8.78 -9.50 25.95
C VAL A 28 -9.21 -8.05 25.77
N ASP A 29 -8.26 -7.19 25.44
CA ASP A 29 -8.51 -5.79 25.15
C ASP A 29 -9.33 -5.65 23.86
N ASN A 30 -10.65 -5.49 24.02
CA ASN A 30 -11.58 -5.26 22.92
C ASN A 30 -11.62 -3.78 22.50
N SER A 31 -10.77 -2.91 23.05
CA SER A 31 -10.70 -1.50 22.67
C SER A 31 -10.29 -1.29 21.20
N LEU A 32 -9.79 -2.35 20.52
CA LEU A 32 -9.40 -2.34 19.11
C LEU A 32 -10.40 -3.07 18.18
N ALA A 33 -11.62 -3.38 18.64
CA ALA A 33 -12.63 -3.98 17.78
C ALA A 33 -12.97 -3.04 16.61
N LEU A 34 -12.87 -3.53 15.37
CA LEU A 34 -13.26 -2.78 14.17
C LEU A 34 -14.78 -2.57 14.20
N VAL A 35 -15.20 -1.33 14.45
CA VAL A 35 -16.60 -0.91 14.32
C VAL A 35 -16.84 -0.55 12.87
N PRO A 36 -17.87 -1.12 12.21
CA PRO A 36 -18.31 -0.64 10.91
C PRO A 36 -18.64 0.86 11.02
N LEU A 37 -17.82 1.67 10.36
CA LEU A 37 -18.10 3.08 10.17
C LEU A 37 -18.90 3.22 8.89
N ASP A 38 -20.13 3.74 9.01
CA ASP A 38 -20.89 4.23 7.87
C ASP A 38 -20.21 5.50 7.36
N LEU A 39 -19.15 5.32 6.58
CA LEU A 39 -18.60 6.38 5.76
C LEU A 39 -19.73 6.82 4.81
N PRO A 40 -20.01 8.13 4.68
CA PRO A 40 -20.93 8.58 3.65
C PRO A 40 -20.40 7.99 2.36
N LYS A 41 -21.26 7.25 1.62
CA LYS A 41 -20.95 6.82 0.27
C LYS A 41 -20.57 8.08 -0.49
N THR A 42 -19.27 8.37 -0.57
CA THR A 42 -18.77 9.21 -1.64
C THR A 42 -19.28 8.49 -2.86
N ALA A 43 -20.18 9.14 -3.59
CA ALA A 43 -20.65 8.59 -4.84
C ALA A 43 -19.37 8.23 -5.59
N ASP A 44 -19.09 6.93 -5.69
CA ASP A 44 -18.05 6.44 -6.56
C ASP A 44 -18.48 7.03 -7.89
N GLN A 45 -17.75 8.05 -8.34
CA GLN A 45 -17.88 8.51 -9.71
C GLN A 45 -17.38 7.31 -10.48
N ILE A 46 -18.32 6.41 -10.80
CA ILE A 46 -18.15 5.34 -11.76
C ILE A 46 -17.95 6.10 -13.06
N LEU A 47 -16.71 6.52 -13.30
CA LEU A 47 -16.29 7.09 -14.56
C LEU A 47 -16.50 5.96 -15.56
N ASP A 48 -17.51 6.10 -16.40
CA ASP A 48 -17.81 5.14 -17.44
C ASP A 48 -16.55 4.98 -18.31
N PRO A 49 -15.95 3.78 -18.35
CA PRO A 49 -14.74 3.53 -19.13
C PRO A 49 -14.92 3.94 -20.60
N ALA A 50 -16.13 3.84 -21.15
CA ALA A 50 -16.42 4.22 -22.53
C ALA A 50 -16.29 5.74 -22.77
N ILE A 51 -16.69 6.57 -21.80
CA ILE A 51 -16.57 8.03 -21.87
C ILE A 51 -15.09 8.43 -21.79
N LEU A 52 -14.32 7.75 -20.92
CA LEU A 52 -12.89 7.97 -20.81
C LEU A 52 -12.16 7.63 -22.12
N ASP A 53 -12.52 6.52 -22.76
CA ASP A 53 -11.92 6.07 -24.01
C ASP A 53 -12.17 7.06 -25.15
N SER A 54 -13.38 7.64 -25.22
CA SER A 54 -13.72 8.67 -26.19
C SER A 54 -12.90 9.96 -26.00
N THR A 55 -12.70 10.37 -24.75
CA THR A 55 -11.94 11.58 -24.40
C THR A 55 -10.46 11.38 -24.68
N VAL A 56 -9.91 10.22 -24.32
CA VAL A 56 -8.50 9.87 -24.59
C VAL A 56 -8.24 9.85 -26.09
N LYS A 57 -9.15 9.28 -26.89
CA LYS A 57 -9.04 9.28 -28.35
C LYS A 57 -9.01 10.70 -28.92
N GLU A 58 -9.90 11.58 -28.46
CA GLU A 58 -9.93 12.98 -28.90
C GLU A 58 -8.63 13.71 -28.59
N VAL A 59 -8.09 13.53 -27.37
CA VAL A 59 -6.81 14.12 -26.96
C VAL A 59 -5.66 13.61 -27.83
N LEU A 60 -5.60 12.30 -28.08
CA LEU A 60 -4.56 11.70 -28.93
C LEU A 60 -4.66 12.21 -30.38
N ASP A 61 -5.87 12.39 -30.90
CA ASP A 61 -6.11 12.96 -32.22
C ASP A 61 -5.68 14.42 -32.30
N ALA A 62 -6.01 15.23 -31.30
CA ALA A 62 -5.57 16.62 -31.20
C ALA A 62 -4.03 16.73 -31.15
N LEU A 63 -3.38 15.88 -30.36
CA LEU A 63 -1.91 15.83 -30.26
C LEU A 63 -1.27 15.42 -31.59
N ARG A 64 -1.83 14.43 -32.29
CA ARG A 64 -1.38 14.02 -33.63
C ARG A 64 -1.48 15.18 -34.61
N HIS A 65 -2.61 15.88 -34.65
CA HIS A 65 -2.81 17.04 -35.51
C HIS A 65 -1.82 18.17 -35.21
N ALA A 66 -1.58 18.46 -33.93
CA ALA A 66 -0.61 19.47 -33.52
C ALA A 66 0.81 19.13 -33.99
N LYS A 67 1.23 17.87 -33.85
CA LYS A 67 2.52 17.38 -34.35
C LYS A 67 2.65 17.53 -35.86
N GLU A 68 1.64 17.09 -36.62
CA GLU A 68 1.67 17.19 -38.09
C GLU A 68 1.72 18.64 -38.57
N LYS A 69 0.95 19.53 -37.92
CA LYS A 69 0.98 20.97 -38.22
C LYS A 69 2.37 21.57 -37.97
N LEU A 70 3.00 21.21 -36.86
CA LEU A 70 4.35 21.67 -36.53
C LEU A 70 5.36 21.15 -37.57
N GLN A 71 5.31 19.85 -37.89
CA GLN A 71 6.21 19.24 -38.86
C GLN A 71 6.09 19.92 -40.23
N ARG A 72 4.87 20.08 -40.75
CA ARG A 72 4.63 20.79 -42.03
C ARG A 72 5.16 22.23 -42.00
N SER A 73 4.96 22.92 -40.88
CA SER A 73 5.46 24.29 -40.70
C SER A 73 6.99 24.37 -40.68
N MET A 74 7.64 23.35 -40.12
CA MET A 74 9.10 23.24 -40.14
C MET A 74 9.57 22.90 -41.55
N ASP A 75 9.03 21.87 -42.19
CA ASP A 75 9.44 21.43 -43.53
C ASP A 75 9.33 22.55 -44.57
N SER A 76 8.24 23.33 -44.51
CA SER A 76 8.05 24.49 -45.38
C SER A 76 9.17 25.52 -45.21
N ARG A 77 9.63 25.78 -43.98
CA ARG A 77 10.73 26.72 -43.72
C ARG A 77 12.08 26.18 -44.21
N HIS A 78 12.31 24.86 -44.11
CA HIS A 78 13.53 24.24 -44.59
C HIS A 78 13.62 24.25 -46.12
N MET A 79 12.51 24.14 -46.85
CA MET A 79 12.50 24.22 -48.32
C MET A 79 13.01 25.55 -48.88
N PHE A 80 12.75 26.68 -48.21
CA PHE A 80 13.26 27.98 -48.65
C PHE A 80 14.78 28.15 -48.44
N THR A 81 15.37 27.37 -47.53
CA THR A 81 16.81 27.46 -47.22
C THR A 81 17.68 26.73 -48.24
N ILE A 82 17.17 25.68 -48.90
CA ILE A 82 17.90 24.91 -49.92
C ILE A 82 17.78 25.47 -51.35
N ALA A 83 16.84 26.39 -51.61
CA ALA A 83 16.65 26.99 -52.94
C ALA A 83 17.49 28.27 -53.18
N SER A 84 18.27 28.72 -52.20
CA SER A 84 19.14 29.90 -52.30
C SER A 84 20.61 29.45 -52.42
N ARG A 85 21.07 29.15 -53.64
CA ARG A 85 22.50 29.04 -53.96
C ARG A 85 22.79 29.43 -55.40
#